data_AF-A0AB38F7C7-F1
#
_entry.id   AF-A0AB38F7C7-F1
#
_cell.length_a   1.000
_cell.length_b   1.000
_cell.length_c   1.000
_cell.angle_alpha   90.00
_cell.angle_beta   90.00
_cell.angle_gamma   90.00
#
_symmetry.space_group_name_H-M   'P 1'
#
loop_
_entity.id
_entity.type
_entity.pdbx_description
1 polymer ?
#
loop_
_entity_poly.entity_id
_entity_poly.type
_entity_poly.pdbx_seq_one_letter_code
_entity_poly.pdbx_strand_id
1 'polypeptide(L)'
;MTVPVPAHPRDLRRLVAAGEWTAPTAGILDDYQQANLLVVPSAAADDFAEYCRRNPEVCPLLARTAPGNPELTYDNCTVDIRTMLPRYRVWQHDTLVAEPTDLIAYWRDDAVAFALGCSHTSPPYGAHMLAKPMRRSASMSGWIRLRVASIQPARRLWRHWRY
;
A
#
# COMPACT_ATOMS: atom_id res chain seq x y z
N MET A 1 -9.80 -14.04 22.73
CA MET A 1 -8.36 -14.08 23.07
C MET A 1 -7.65 -13.14 22.11
N THR A 2 -6.78 -12.25 22.59
CA THR A 2 -5.99 -11.37 21.73
C THR A 2 -4.77 -12.11 21.20
N VAL A 3 -4.62 -12.22 19.89
CA VAL A 3 -3.40 -12.77 19.27
C VAL A 3 -2.23 -11.84 19.64
N PRO A 4 -1.09 -12.36 20.15
CA PRO A 4 0.05 -11.52 20.48
C PRO A 4 0.69 -10.93 19.21
N VAL A 5 1.24 -9.73 19.32
CA VAL A 5 1.97 -9.08 18.21
C VAL A 5 3.20 -9.93 17.86
N PRO A 6 3.35 -10.42 16.62
CA PRO A 6 4.54 -11.17 16.20
C PRO A 6 5.74 -10.24 16.01
N ALA A 7 6.96 -10.77 16.15
CA ALA A 7 8.20 -9.99 16.03
C ALA A 7 8.61 -9.64 14.58
N HIS A 8 8.03 -10.30 13.57
CA HIS A 8 8.39 -10.10 12.16
C HIS A 8 7.17 -9.93 11.24
N PRO A 9 7.23 -9.06 10.21
CA PRO A 9 6.13 -8.83 9.26
C PRO A 9 5.68 -10.08 8.50
N ARG A 10 6.59 -11.04 8.25
CA ARG A 10 6.25 -12.32 7.60
C ARG A 10 5.24 -13.10 8.42
N ASP A 11 5.40 -13.10 9.74
CA ASP A 11 4.57 -13.89 10.64
C ASP A 11 3.25 -13.16 10.94
N LEU A 12 3.24 -11.83 10.95
CA LEU A 12 2.00 -11.05 10.87
C LEU A 12 1.19 -11.38 9.61
N ARG A 13 1.82 -11.38 8.42
CA ARG A 13 1.13 -11.71 7.16
C ARG A 13 0.59 -13.14 7.13
N ARG A 14 1.21 -14.09 7.84
CA ARG A 14 0.69 -15.46 8.01
C ARG A 14 -0.59 -15.47 8.86
N LEU A 15 -0.58 -14.79 10.02
CA LEU A 15 -1.76 -14.67 10.88
C LEU A 15 -2.92 -13.95 10.16
N VAL A 16 -2.60 -12.92 9.39
CA VAL A 16 -3.57 -12.20 8.55
C VAL A 16 -4.16 -13.11 7.47
N ALA A 17 -3.33 -13.85 6.72
CA ALA A 17 -3.79 -14.78 5.68
C ALA A 17 -4.56 -15.99 6.22
N ALA A 18 -4.37 -16.34 7.50
CA ALA A 18 -5.17 -17.33 8.22
C ALA A 18 -6.49 -16.77 8.79
N GLY A 19 -6.73 -15.46 8.69
CA GLY A 19 -7.88 -14.78 9.30
C GLY A 19 -7.77 -14.57 10.81
N GLU A 20 -6.65 -14.95 11.42
CA GLU A 20 -6.39 -14.84 12.87
C GLU A 20 -6.09 -13.39 13.30
N TRP A 21 -5.52 -12.58 12.40
CA TRP A 21 -5.24 -11.17 12.64
C TRP A 21 -6.06 -10.25 11.73
N THR A 22 -7.10 -9.62 12.30
CA THR A 22 -7.96 -8.63 11.62
C THR A 22 -7.85 -7.21 12.23
N ALA A 23 -6.98 -7.04 13.23
CA ALA A 23 -6.78 -5.79 13.94
C ALA A 23 -5.91 -4.79 13.14
N PRO A 24 -6.00 -3.47 13.41
CA PRO A 24 -5.13 -2.47 12.78
C PRO A 24 -3.64 -2.75 13.00
N THR A 25 -2.81 -2.37 12.02
CA THR A 25 -1.34 -2.51 12.12
C THR A 25 -0.63 -1.29 12.70
N ALA A 26 -1.35 -0.19 13.00
CA ALA A 26 -0.71 1.02 13.52
C ALA A 26 -0.18 0.79 14.95
N GLY A 27 1.07 1.18 15.21
CA GLY A 27 1.71 1.00 16.53
C GLY A 27 2.22 -0.42 16.80
N ILE A 28 2.38 -1.24 15.75
CA ILE A 28 3.04 -2.55 15.82
C ILE A 28 4.07 -2.66 14.71
N LEU A 29 5.19 -3.35 14.95
CA LEU A 29 6.27 -3.50 13.97
C LEU A 29 6.75 -2.15 13.40
N ASP A 30 6.87 -1.10 14.22
CA ASP A 30 7.16 0.26 13.76
C ASP A 30 8.59 0.43 13.19
N ASP A 31 9.53 -0.46 13.56
CA ASP A 31 10.86 -0.60 12.92
C ASP A 31 10.76 -1.08 11.46
N TYR A 32 9.58 -1.52 11.03
CA TYR A 32 9.29 -1.90 9.66
C TYR A 32 8.40 -0.84 9.00
N GLN A 33 8.43 -0.89 7.68
CA GLN A 33 7.79 0.08 6.83
C GLN A 33 6.25 -0.33 6.78
N GLN A 34 5.25 0.61 6.81
CA GLN A 34 3.77 0.40 6.60
C GLN A 34 2.98 1.47 5.71
N ALA A 35 2.39 1.18 4.52
CA ALA A 35 1.93 2.13 3.46
C ALA A 35 0.64 1.77 2.74
N ASN A 36 -0.09 2.79 2.34
CA ASN A 36 -1.44 2.63 1.85
C ASN A 36 -1.47 1.83 0.54
N LEU A 37 -2.48 0.98 0.41
CA LEU A 37 -2.75 0.21 -0.79
C LEU A 37 -3.89 0.86 -1.58
N LEU A 38 -3.74 1.00 -2.89
CA LEU A 38 -4.85 1.29 -3.81
C LEU A 38 -4.96 0.14 -4.81
N VAL A 39 -6.19 -0.32 -5.09
CA VAL A 39 -6.44 -1.25 -6.22
C VAL A 39 -7.46 -0.61 -7.16
N VAL A 40 -7.18 -0.61 -8.45
CA VAL A 40 -8.03 -0.01 -9.50
C VAL A 40 -8.08 -0.91 -10.73
N PRO A 41 -9.11 -0.80 -11.60
CA PRO A 41 -9.09 -1.43 -12.91
C PRO A 41 -7.91 -0.92 -13.77
N SER A 42 -7.36 -1.76 -14.63
CA SER A 42 -6.21 -1.45 -15.49
C SER A 42 -6.39 -0.19 -16.34
N ALA A 43 -7.62 0.05 -16.82
CA ALA A 43 -8.02 1.26 -17.55
C ALA A 43 -7.89 2.58 -16.77
N ALA A 44 -7.52 2.53 -15.48
CA ALA A 44 -7.28 3.66 -14.59
C ALA A 44 -5.83 3.76 -14.10
N ALA A 45 -5.04 2.70 -14.32
CA ALA A 45 -3.78 2.49 -13.64
C ALA A 45 -2.70 3.49 -14.10
N ASP A 46 -2.67 3.83 -15.39
CA ASP A 46 -1.66 4.73 -15.93
C ASP A 46 -1.95 6.20 -15.56
N ASP A 47 -3.21 6.62 -15.55
CA ASP A 47 -3.63 7.94 -15.04
C ASP A 47 -3.24 8.11 -13.56
N PHE A 48 -3.43 7.08 -12.74
CA PHE A 48 -3.06 7.10 -11.33
C PHE A 48 -1.53 7.09 -11.13
N ALA A 49 -0.79 6.29 -11.91
CA ALA A 49 0.67 6.29 -11.88
C ALA A 49 1.25 7.66 -12.28
N GLU A 50 0.71 8.30 -13.31
CA GLU A 50 1.09 9.65 -13.74
C GLU A 50 0.74 10.71 -12.68
N TYR A 51 -0.41 10.59 -12.02
CA TYR A 51 -0.75 11.45 -10.87
C TYR A 51 0.28 11.35 -9.75
N CYS A 52 0.67 10.14 -9.35
CA CYS A 52 1.67 9.95 -8.30
C CYS A 52 3.08 10.40 -8.73
N ARG A 53 3.44 10.23 -10.01
CA ARG A 53 4.68 10.79 -10.58
C ARG A 53 4.70 12.33 -10.53
N ARG A 54 3.55 13.00 -10.69
CA ARG A 54 3.40 14.46 -10.58
C ARG A 54 3.36 14.96 -9.13
N ASN A 55 2.95 14.12 -8.18
CA ASN A 55 2.73 14.49 -6.78
C ASN A 55 3.56 13.59 -5.82
N PRO A 56 4.89 13.46 -5.98
CA PRO A 56 5.68 12.44 -5.26
C PRO A 56 5.73 12.64 -3.74
N GLU A 57 5.53 13.87 -3.24
CA GLU A 57 5.49 14.16 -1.81
C GLU A 57 4.18 13.69 -1.14
N VAL A 58 3.06 13.66 -1.90
CA VAL A 58 1.72 13.33 -1.40
C VAL A 58 1.33 11.89 -1.77
N CYS A 59 1.74 11.42 -2.95
CA CYS A 59 1.60 10.04 -3.42
C CYS A 59 2.98 9.44 -3.79
N PRO A 60 3.85 9.14 -2.81
CA PRO A 60 5.11 8.44 -3.05
C PRO A 60 4.84 6.98 -3.48
N LEU A 61 4.82 6.73 -4.78
CA LEU A 61 4.61 5.41 -5.36
C LEU A 61 5.82 4.50 -5.10
N LEU A 62 5.60 3.40 -4.37
CA LEU A 62 6.62 2.40 -4.04
C LEU A 62 6.64 1.23 -5.03
N ALA A 63 5.46 0.74 -5.41
CA ALA A 63 5.30 -0.47 -6.20
C ALA A 63 3.98 -0.47 -6.97
N ARG A 64 3.95 -1.17 -8.12
CA ARG A 64 2.77 -1.40 -8.95
C ARG A 64 2.77 -2.85 -9.45
N THR A 65 1.62 -3.52 -9.46
CA THR A 65 1.47 -4.86 -10.06
C THR A 65 1.20 -4.81 -11.56
N ALA A 66 1.42 -5.92 -12.25
CA ALA A 66 0.81 -6.13 -13.57
C ALA A 66 -0.72 -6.32 -13.42
N PRO A 67 -1.53 -5.96 -14.44
CA PRO A 67 -2.97 -6.25 -14.44
C PRO A 67 -3.26 -7.72 -14.12
N GLY A 68 -4.22 -7.95 -13.23
CA GLY A 68 -4.63 -9.27 -12.76
C GLY A 68 -3.69 -9.92 -11.74
N ASN A 69 -2.40 -9.52 -11.69
CA ASN A 69 -1.43 -10.10 -10.77
C ASN A 69 -1.65 -9.59 -9.33
N PRO A 70 -1.98 -10.49 -8.36
CA PRO A 70 -2.15 -10.14 -6.95
C PRO A 70 -0.83 -10.04 -6.18
N GLU A 71 0.27 -10.51 -6.75
CA GLU A 71 1.59 -10.43 -6.11
C GLU A 71 2.20 -9.04 -6.29
N LEU A 72 2.44 -8.34 -5.18
CA LEU A 72 3.18 -7.08 -5.15
C LEU A 72 4.56 -7.31 -4.54
N THR A 73 5.57 -7.00 -5.34
CA THR A 73 6.98 -7.06 -4.97
C THR A 73 7.56 -5.67 -4.86
N TYR A 74 8.24 -5.38 -3.76
CA TYR A 74 9.09 -4.20 -3.60
C TYR A 74 10.21 -4.53 -2.61
N ASP A 75 11.42 -4.00 -2.84
CA ASP A 75 12.61 -4.22 -2.01
C ASP A 75 12.78 -5.66 -1.44
N ASN A 76 12.75 -6.64 -2.36
CA ASN A 76 12.92 -8.09 -2.09
C ASN A 76 11.83 -8.76 -1.22
N CYS A 77 10.70 -8.09 -0.96
CA CYS A 77 9.55 -8.67 -0.29
C CYS A 77 8.38 -8.81 -1.30
N THR A 78 7.83 -10.01 -1.44
CA THR A 78 6.60 -10.26 -2.22
C THR A 78 5.45 -10.58 -1.27
N VAL A 79 4.25 -10.06 -1.56
CA VAL A 79 3.02 -10.35 -0.80
C VAL A 79 1.85 -10.62 -1.75
N ASP A 80 0.95 -11.51 -1.35
CA ASP A 80 -0.37 -11.61 -1.99
C ASP A 80 -1.28 -10.53 -1.40
N ILE A 81 -1.61 -9.53 -2.22
CA ILE A 81 -2.45 -8.40 -1.84
C ILE A 81 -3.84 -8.85 -1.39
N ARG A 82 -4.34 -9.98 -1.87
CA ARG A 82 -5.73 -10.40 -1.62
C ARG A 82 -5.94 -10.93 -0.20
N THR A 83 -4.89 -11.40 0.45
CA THR A 83 -4.99 -12.15 1.72
C THR A 83 -4.00 -11.70 2.80
N MET A 84 -2.98 -10.90 2.48
CA MET A 84 -1.94 -10.52 3.44
C MET A 84 -2.11 -9.12 4.07
N LEU A 85 -3.29 -8.49 3.97
CA LEU A 85 -3.64 -7.28 4.72
C LEU A 85 -4.89 -7.53 5.57
N PRO A 86 -4.97 -7.02 6.82
CA PRO A 86 -5.99 -7.43 7.79
C PRO A 86 -7.40 -6.93 7.48
N ARG A 87 -7.53 -5.88 6.67
CA ARG A 87 -8.82 -5.30 6.29
C ARG A 87 -8.72 -4.42 5.05
N TYR A 88 -9.77 -4.47 4.24
CA TYR A 88 -9.91 -3.73 2.99
C TYR A 88 -11.14 -2.83 3.01
N ARG A 89 -11.22 -1.88 2.08
CA ARG A 89 -12.45 -1.12 1.78
C ARG A 89 -12.77 -1.22 0.30
N VAL A 90 -13.91 -1.82 -0.01
CA VAL A 90 -14.40 -2.00 -1.37
C VAL A 90 -15.42 -0.91 -1.67
N TRP A 91 -15.17 -0.10 -2.70
CA TRP A 91 -16.08 0.97 -3.12
C TRP A 91 -16.65 0.68 -4.50
N GLN A 92 -17.94 0.94 -4.69
CA GLN A 92 -18.62 0.90 -5.96
C GLN A 92 -19.46 2.18 -6.11
N HIS A 93 -19.34 2.88 -7.24
CA HIS A 93 -20.06 4.13 -7.51
C HIS A 93 -19.98 5.13 -6.33
N ASP A 94 -18.76 5.43 -5.89
CA ASP A 94 -18.43 6.30 -4.75
C ASP A 94 -19.01 5.86 -3.37
N THR A 95 -19.64 4.68 -3.28
CA THR A 95 -20.24 4.13 -2.06
C THR A 95 -19.40 3.00 -1.49
N LEU A 96 -19.17 2.99 -0.17
CA LEU A 96 -18.54 1.87 0.53
C LEU A 96 -19.51 0.69 0.61
N VAL A 97 -19.20 -0.41 -0.08
CA VAL A 97 -20.11 -1.58 -0.17
C VAL A 97 -19.66 -2.75 0.70
N ALA A 98 -18.38 -2.84 1.07
CA ALA A 98 -17.88 -3.87 1.98
C ALA A 98 -16.57 -3.45 2.66
N GLU A 99 -16.32 -4.01 3.85
CA GLU A 99 -15.04 -3.92 4.58
C GLU A 99 -14.49 -5.33 4.92
N PRO A 100 -14.15 -6.17 3.92
CA PRO A 100 -13.76 -7.56 4.13
C PRO A 100 -12.34 -7.70 4.69
N THR A 101 -12.01 -8.92 5.11
CA THR A 101 -10.68 -9.36 5.58
C THR A 101 -9.80 -9.96 4.49
N ASP A 102 -10.36 -10.17 3.29
CA ASP A 102 -9.67 -10.62 2.08
C ASP A 102 -10.33 -9.99 0.84
N LEU A 103 -9.70 -10.13 -0.34
CA LEU A 103 -10.23 -9.69 -1.62
C LEU A 103 -10.53 -10.83 -2.60
N ILE A 104 -10.56 -12.10 -2.18
CA ILE A 104 -10.71 -13.24 -3.11
C ILE A 104 -12.02 -13.11 -3.90
N ALA A 105 -13.11 -12.73 -3.26
CA ALA A 105 -14.41 -12.50 -3.91
C ALA A 105 -14.53 -11.16 -4.68
N TYR A 106 -13.55 -10.27 -4.54
CA TYR A 106 -13.55 -8.91 -5.12
C TYR A 106 -12.44 -8.68 -6.15
N TRP A 107 -11.49 -9.60 -6.28
CA TRP A 107 -10.39 -9.51 -7.22
C TRP A 107 -10.88 -9.63 -8.66
N ARG A 108 -10.21 -8.96 -9.58
CA ARG A 108 -10.56 -8.91 -11.00
C ARG A 108 -9.32 -9.20 -11.83
N ASP A 109 -9.51 -9.83 -12.98
CA ASP A 109 -8.42 -10.14 -13.92
C ASP A 109 -7.78 -8.88 -14.53
N ASP A 110 -8.42 -7.72 -14.42
CA ASP A 110 -7.90 -6.41 -14.80
C ASP A 110 -7.42 -5.56 -13.61
N ALA A 111 -7.42 -6.08 -12.37
CA ALA A 111 -7.02 -5.33 -11.20
C ALA A 111 -5.53 -4.98 -11.22
N VAL A 112 -5.19 -3.71 -10.97
CA VAL A 112 -3.83 -3.22 -10.75
C VAL A 112 -3.74 -2.63 -9.36
N ALA A 113 -2.74 -3.07 -8.60
CA ALA A 113 -2.51 -2.65 -7.24
C ALA A 113 -1.26 -1.77 -7.11
N PHE A 114 -1.32 -0.81 -6.20
CA PHE A 114 -0.31 0.22 -5.94
C PHE A 114 0.01 0.30 -4.45
N ALA A 115 1.29 0.20 -4.08
CA ALA A 115 1.75 0.48 -2.71
C ALA A 115 2.28 1.93 -2.63
N LEU A 116 1.78 2.70 -1.66
CA LEU A 116 1.96 4.15 -1.58
C LEU A 116 2.51 4.58 -0.22
N GLY A 117 3.76 5.04 -0.20
CA GLY A 117 4.49 5.47 0.99
C GLY A 117 3.67 6.35 1.93
N CYS A 118 3.86 6.18 3.24
CA CYS A 118 3.30 7.08 4.24
C CYS A 118 4.36 8.12 4.61
N SER A 119 3.97 9.40 4.68
CA SER A 119 4.82 10.52 5.10
C SER A 119 5.31 10.44 6.56
N HIS A 120 4.85 9.46 7.34
CA HIS A 120 5.32 9.16 8.70
C HIS A 120 6.70 8.46 8.76
N THR A 121 7.57 8.71 7.79
CA THR A 121 9.00 8.42 7.88
C THR A 121 9.75 9.74 7.69
N SER A 122 9.62 10.64 8.66
CA SER A 122 10.54 11.76 8.81
C SER A 122 11.82 11.23 9.45
N PRO A 123 12.99 11.34 8.82
CA PRO A 123 14.22 11.55 9.57
C PRO A 123 14.06 12.86 10.39
N PRO A 124 14.89 13.13 11.40
CA PRO A 124 15.09 14.51 11.81
C PRO A 124 15.58 15.32 10.60
N TYR A 125 15.27 16.62 10.55
CA TYR A 125 15.40 17.47 9.36
C TYR A 125 14.38 17.07 8.26
N GLY A 126 13.38 17.88 7.93
CA GLY A 126 13.42 19.34 7.77
C GLY A 126 13.41 19.65 6.27
N ALA A 127 12.40 20.36 5.80
CA ALA A 127 12.25 20.65 4.38
C ALA A 127 13.45 21.49 3.87
N HIS A 128 14.04 21.14 2.72
CA HIS A 128 14.62 22.08 1.76
C HIS A 128 14.90 21.42 0.39
N MET A 129 14.77 22.23 -0.67
CA MET A 129 15.00 21.86 -2.06
C MET A 129 16.49 21.67 -2.40
N LEU A 130 16.75 20.78 -3.36
CA LEU A 130 17.86 20.78 -4.33
C LEU A 130 19.31 20.53 -3.84
N ALA A 131 20.10 20.04 -4.80
CA ALA A 131 21.57 19.89 -4.84
C ALA A 131 22.25 18.69 -4.11
N LYS A 132 22.96 17.91 -4.94
CA LYS A 132 23.95 16.84 -4.67
C LYS A 132 25.16 17.34 -3.82
N PRO A 133 26.09 16.44 -3.40
CA PRO A 133 25.98 15.00 -3.08
C PRO A 133 26.67 14.61 -1.76
N MET A 134 26.40 13.40 -1.24
CA MET A 134 27.27 12.76 -0.25
C MET A 134 27.50 11.28 -0.62
N ARG A 135 28.75 10.82 -0.59
CA ARG A 135 29.19 9.61 -1.31
C ARG A 135 29.74 8.54 -0.35
N ARG A 136 29.08 7.36 -0.34
CA ARG A 136 29.50 6.06 0.27
C ARG A 136 29.63 6.06 1.81
N SER A 137 29.29 5.00 2.55
CA SER A 137 28.63 3.70 2.28
C SER A 137 28.29 3.04 3.66
N ALA A 138 27.60 1.90 3.83
CA ALA A 138 27.28 0.77 2.95
C ALA A 138 26.04 -0.02 3.43
N SER A 139 25.79 -1.18 2.81
CA SER A 139 24.91 -2.30 3.24
C SER A 139 23.39 -2.19 3.00
N MET A 140 22.85 -3.31 2.50
CA MET A 140 21.50 -3.54 1.97
C MET A 140 20.44 -3.80 3.05
N SER A 141 19.24 -3.24 2.86
CA SER A 141 17.90 -3.79 3.15
C SER A 141 16.89 -2.66 2.86
N GLY A 142 15.67 -2.88 2.35
CA GLY A 142 14.72 -3.97 2.56
C GLY A 142 13.34 -3.44 3.01
N TRP A 143 12.86 -2.30 2.48
CA TRP A 143 11.87 -1.41 3.08
C TRP A 143 10.50 -1.36 2.33
N ILE A 144 9.57 -2.30 2.50
CA ILE A 144 8.15 -2.11 2.05
C ILE A 144 7.27 -1.56 3.16
N ARG A 145 6.55 -0.47 2.86
CA ARG A 145 5.39 0.01 3.63
C ARG A 145 4.11 -0.76 3.14
N LEU A 146 3.32 -1.46 4.01
CA LEU A 146 1.86 -1.76 3.79
C LEU A 146 0.86 -1.36 4.95
N ARG A 147 -0.26 -0.70 4.59
CA ARG A 147 -1.43 -0.15 5.36
C ARG A 147 -2.68 -0.17 4.46
N VAL A 148 -3.84 0.03 5.08
CA VAL A 148 -5.22 -0.03 4.55
C VAL A 148 -5.40 0.16 3.04
N ALA A 149 -6.15 -0.77 2.44
CA ALA A 149 -6.56 -0.75 1.05
C ALA A 149 -7.80 0.10 0.80
N SER A 150 -7.77 0.91 -0.27
CA SER A 150 -8.97 1.48 -0.88
C SER A 150 -9.10 0.97 -2.32
N ILE A 151 -10.26 0.40 -2.68
CA ILE A 151 -10.56 0.02 -4.06
C ILE A 151 -11.60 1.01 -4.60
N GLN A 152 -11.18 1.99 -5.40
CA GLN A 152 -12.04 3.10 -5.86
C GLN A 152 -12.20 3.15 -7.39
N PRO A 153 -13.39 3.49 -7.92
CA PRO A 153 -13.59 3.69 -9.35
C PRO A 153 -12.88 4.93 -9.92
N ALA A 154 -12.23 4.76 -11.07
CA ALA A 154 -11.39 5.77 -11.74
C ALA A 154 -12.04 7.13 -12.06
N ARG A 155 -13.35 7.14 -12.33
CA ARG A 155 -13.99 8.21 -13.13
C ARG A 155 -14.50 9.41 -12.31
N ARG A 156 -14.38 9.42 -10.98
CA ARG A 156 -14.89 10.53 -10.13
C ARG A 156 -13.95 11.11 -9.08
N LEU A 157 -12.80 10.47 -8.80
CA LEU A 157 -11.75 11.01 -7.91
C LEU A 157 -11.37 12.46 -8.25
N TRP A 158 -11.42 12.85 -9.52
CA TRP A 158 -11.00 14.17 -10.02
C TRP A 158 -11.90 15.36 -9.67
N ARG A 159 -13.10 15.17 -9.11
CA ARG A 159 -14.04 16.30 -8.85
C ARG A 159 -13.85 17.02 -7.52
N HIS A 160 -13.18 16.41 -6.54
CA HIS A 160 -12.94 17.01 -5.21
C HIS A 160 -11.49 17.45 -4.98
N TRP A 161 -10.62 17.27 -5.98
CA TRP A 161 -9.18 17.57 -5.90
C TRP A 161 -8.75 18.67 -6.90
N ARG A 162 -9.60 19.70 -7.02
CA ARG A 162 -9.24 20.99 -7.63
C ARG A 162 -9.11 22.03 -6.52
N TYR A 163 -7.87 22.28 -6.11
CA TYR A 163 -7.39 23.55 -5.59
C TYR A 163 -6.06 23.84 -6.27
#